data_AF-A0A9E2HXL2-F1
#
_entry.id   AF-A0A9E2HXL2-F1
#
_cell.length_a   1.000
_cell.length_b   1.000
_cell.length_c   1.000
_cell.angle_alpha   90.00
_cell.angle_beta   90.00
_cell.angle_gamma   90.00
#
_symmetry.space_group_name_H-M   'P 1'
#
loop_
_entity.id
_entity.type
_entity.pdbx_description
1 polymer ?
#
loop_
_entity_poly.entity_id
_entity_poly.type
_entity_poly.pdbx_seq_one_letter_code
_entity_poly.pdbx_strand_id
1 'polypeptide(L)'
;FYVLTIGLLGYFVVSIVDIFTLLYSVLAIHGWVISSREVKQDDRRILMLITFLSLVPCFIFYLEGYNTSGRYLMPFCLLFSVWIPFSLVFIYESARRSKTMRWLFGLIVLILFVQAFSGLFHIFGPSNAYIAETGLWAKYHVPKNARLYTNHRMILFYANRKPWTKEAVQNSELDLWQFEKKWQQYDYYMIRVFKGEIAPEDVFLRQEGLVFQKVFKNRSGNKIFIFKHDAAKK
;
A
#
# COMPACT_ATOMS: atom_id res chain seq x y z
N PHE A 1 10.10 -7.77 -28.24
CA PHE A 1 9.23 -6.58 -28.09
C PHE A 1 7.82 -6.97 -27.66
N TYR A 2 7.06 -7.73 -28.46
CA TYR A 2 5.68 -8.15 -28.14
C TYR A 2 5.47 -8.84 -26.78
N VAL A 3 6.39 -9.71 -26.35
CA VAL A 3 6.28 -10.40 -25.05
C VAL A 3 6.37 -9.42 -23.87
N LEU A 4 7.20 -8.39 -23.97
CA LEU A 4 7.35 -7.36 -22.93
C LEU A 4 6.11 -6.46 -22.87
N THR A 5 5.55 -6.08 -24.02
CA THR A 5 4.33 -5.25 -24.07
C THR A 5 3.11 -6.00 -23.54
N ILE A 6 2.96 -7.28 -23.87
CA ILE A 6 1.87 -8.11 -23.34
C ILE A 6 2.03 -8.32 -21.83
N GLY A 7 3.24 -8.57 -21.34
CA GLY A 7 3.53 -8.70 -19.91
C GLY A 7 3.24 -7.41 -19.13
N LEU A 8 3.66 -6.26 -19.66
CA LEU A 8 3.39 -4.94 -19.06
C LEU A 8 1.88 -4.64 -19.00
N LEU A 9 1.15 -4.98 -20.05
CA LEU A 9 -0.29 -4.76 -20.11
C LEU A 9 -1.04 -5.69 -19.15
N GLY A 10 -0.62 -6.96 -19.05
CA GLY A 10 -1.14 -7.90 -18.07
C GLY A 10 -0.92 -7.43 -16.63
N TYR A 11 0.29 -6.99 -16.30
CA TYR A 11 0.61 -6.44 -14.97
C TYR A 11 -0.20 -5.19 -14.64
N PHE A 12 -0.42 -4.31 -15.62
CA PHE A 12 -1.26 -3.13 -15.46
C PHE A 12 -2.72 -3.51 -15.11
N VAL A 13 -3.29 -4.51 -15.79
CA VAL A 13 -4.65 -4.99 -15.48
C VAL A 13 -4.71 -5.62 -14.09
N VAL A 14 -3.72 -6.44 -13.70
CA VAL A 14 -3.65 -7.02 -12.36
C VAL A 14 -3.57 -5.92 -11.30
N SER A 15 -2.76 -4.88 -11.54
CA SER A 15 -2.64 -3.74 -10.63
C SER A 15 -3.95 -2.99 -10.45
N ILE A 16 -4.75 -2.82 -11.51
CA ILE A 16 -6.10 -2.24 -11.42
C ILE A 16 -7.03 -3.13 -10.60
N VAL A 17 -7.02 -4.45 -10.84
CA VAL A 17 -7.87 -5.42 -10.13
C VAL A 17 -7.50 -5.49 -8.65
N ASP A 18 -6.22 -5.41 -8.32
CA ASP A 18 -5.75 -5.43 -6.93
C ASP A 18 -6.16 -4.16 -6.17
N ILE A 19 -6.16 -2.99 -6.84
CA ILE A 19 -6.57 -1.72 -6.24
C ILE A 19 -8.09 -1.63 -6.12
N PHE A 20 -8.81 -2.05 -7.16
CA PHE A 20 -10.26 -1.94 -7.21
C PHE A 20 -10.95 -3.09 -6.46
N THR A 21 -10.25 -4.17 -6.18
CA THR A 21 -10.75 -5.48 -5.73
C THR A 21 -11.52 -6.23 -6.83
N LEU A 22 -11.27 -7.55 -6.93
CA LEU A 22 -11.84 -8.41 -7.98
C LEU A 22 -13.36 -8.27 -8.14
N LEU A 23 -14.10 -8.21 -7.03
CA LEU A 23 -15.56 -8.10 -7.07
C LEU A 23 -16.01 -6.80 -7.75
N TYR A 24 -15.42 -5.67 -7.39
CA TYR A 24 -15.76 -4.39 -7.98
C TYR A 24 -15.36 -4.32 -9.45
N SER A 25 -14.22 -4.92 -9.84
CA SER A 25 -13.83 -5.02 -11.26
C SER A 25 -14.87 -5.81 -12.07
N VAL A 26 -15.32 -6.96 -11.56
CA VAL A 26 -16.34 -7.78 -12.23
C VAL A 26 -17.67 -7.03 -12.32
N LEU A 27 -18.11 -6.38 -11.23
CA LEU A 27 -19.36 -5.62 -11.21
C LEU A 27 -19.31 -4.43 -12.17
N ALA A 28 -18.20 -3.70 -12.23
CA ALA A 28 -18.04 -2.55 -13.11
C ALA A 28 -17.99 -2.97 -14.59
N ILE A 29 -17.27 -4.04 -14.93
CA ILE A 29 -17.26 -4.59 -16.31
C ILE A 29 -18.66 -5.06 -16.70
N HIS A 30 -19.34 -5.80 -15.84
CA HIS A 30 -20.70 -6.27 -16.09
C HIS A 30 -21.68 -5.10 -16.28
N GLY A 31 -21.60 -4.08 -15.41
CA GLY A 31 -22.39 -2.87 -15.50
C GLY A 31 -22.13 -2.09 -16.77
N TRP A 32 -20.87 -1.98 -17.20
CA TRP A 32 -20.47 -1.34 -18.45
C TRP A 32 -21.02 -2.08 -19.68
N VAL A 33 -21.02 -3.41 -19.67
CA VAL A 33 -21.57 -4.22 -20.78
C VAL A 33 -23.09 -4.05 -20.89
N ILE A 34 -23.80 -4.01 -19.75
CA ILE A 34 -25.26 -3.84 -19.73
C ILE A 34 -25.65 -2.42 -20.14
N SER A 35 -25.04 -1.41 -19.53
CA SER A 35 -25.34 -0.01 -19.84
C SER A 35 -25.03 0.33 -21.29
N SER A 36 -23.97 -0.24 -21.88
CA SER A 36 -23.61 -0.05 -23.29
C SER A 36 -24.66 -0.56 -24.27
N ARG A 37 -25.63 -1.38 -23.83
CA ARG A 37 -26.76 -1.87 -24.64
C ARG A 37 -28.00 -0.98 -24.56
N GLU A 38 -28.18 -0.25 -23.45
CA GLU A 38 -29.37 0.57 -23.19
C GLU A 38 -29.16 2.06 -23.52
N VAL A 39 -27.91 2.51 -23.56
CA VAL A 39 -27.54 3.91 -23.80
C VAL A 39 -27.62 4.26 -25.30
N LYS A 40 -28.18 5.43 -25.61
CA LYS A 40 -28.26 5.97 -26.99
C LYS A 40 -26.85 6.10 -27.60
N GLN A 41 -26.77 5.97 -28.92
CA GLN A 41 -25.48 5.88 -29.63
C GLN A 41 -24.55 7.08 -29.40
N ASP A 42 -25.11 8.29 -29.26
CA ASP A 42 -24.34 9.51 -28.99
C ASP A 42 -23.80 9.59 -27.56
N ASP A 43 -24.64 9.22 -26.58
CA ASP A 43 -24.24 9.16 -25.16
C ASP A 43 -23.16 8.08 -24.93
N ARG A 44 -23.22 6.98 -25.69
CA ARG A 44 -22.20 5.92 -25.64
C ARG A 44 -20.84 6.42 -26.12
N ARG A 45 -20.78 7.28 -27.14
CA ARG A 45 -19.52 7.88 -27.61
C ARG A 45 -18.90 8.77 -26.54
N ILE A 46 -19.72 9.57 -25.85
CA ILE A 46 -19.27 10.44 -24.76
C ILE A 46 -18.71 9.61 -23.60
N LEU A 47 -19.42 8.55 -23.19
CA LEU A 47 -18.97 7.67 -22.11
C LEU A 47 -17.67 6.91 -22.46
N MET A 48 -17.53 6.44 -23.70
CA MET A 48 -16.27 5.85 -24.17
C MET A 48 -15.14 6.86 -24.20
N LEU A 49 -15.41 8.10 -24.65
CA LEU A 49 -14.42 9.17 -24.67
C LEU A 49 -13.94 9.51 -23.25
N ILE A 50 -14.85 9.67 -22.29
CA ILE A 50 -14.51 9.94 -20.88
C ILE A 50 -13.67 8.79 -20.28
N THR A 51 -14.08 7.54 -20.54
CA THR A 51 -13.34 6.36 -20.07
C THR A 51 -11.93 6.34 -20.67
N PHE A 52 -11.80 6.60 -21.97
CA PHE A 52 -10.52 6.65 -22.67
C PHE A 52 -9.63 7.79 -22.16
N LEU A 53 -10.19 8.99 -22.02
CA LEU A 53 -9.48 10.18 -21.52
C LEU A 53 -8.93 9.98 -20.10
N SER A 54 -9.54 9.09 -19.33
CA SER A 54 -9.14 8.76 -17.97
C SER A 54 -8.11 7.64 -17.91
N LEU A 55 -8.12 6.74 -18.90
CA LEU A 55 -7.22 5.60 -18.99
C LEU A 55 -5.84 6.02 -19.58
N VAL A 56 -5.82 6.98 -20.51
CA VAL A 56 -4.60 7.48 -21.15
C VAL A 56 -3.59 8.06 -20.13
N PRO A 57 -3.95 9.00 -19.23
CA PRO A 57 -3.02 9.50 -18.23
C PRO A 57 -2.51 8.40 -17.29
N CYS A 58 -3.39 7.46 -16.90
CA CYS A 58 -2.99 6.33 -16.06
C CYS A 58 -1.94 5.45 -16.75
N PHE A 59 -2.10 5.22 -18.05
CA PHE A 59 -1.14 4.46 -18.85
C PHE A 59 0.19 5.21 -19.05
N ILE A 60 0.15 6.52 -19.27
CA ILE A 60 1.35 7.36 -19.39
C ILE A 60 2.15 7.34 -18.06
N PHE A 61 1.49 7.55 -16.92
CA PHE A 61 2.16 7.49 -15.60
C PHE A 61 2.74 6.11 -15.30
N TYR A 62 2.09 5.06 -15.77
CA TYR A 62 2.61 3.69 -15.67
C TYR A 62 3.89 3.50 -16.50
N LEU A 63 3.94 4.04 -17.73
CA LEU A 63 5.12 3.96 -18.59
C LEU A 63 6.31 4.77 -18.06
N GLU A 64 6.07 5.87 -17.37
CA GLU A 64 7.13 6.71 -16.79
C GLU A 64 7.84 6.06 -15.59
N GLY A 65 7.50 4.82 -15.22
CA GLY A 65 8.19 4.08 -14.17
C GLY A 65 7.99 4.68 -12.77
N TYR A 66 7.05 5.62 -12.62
CA TYR A 66 6.51 5.97 -11.32
C TYR A 66 5.81 4.72 -10.80
N ASN A 67 6.55 3.95 -10.01
CA ASN A 67 6.11 2.75 -9.30
C ASN A 67 4.69 3.05 -8.80
N THR A 68 3.70 2.46 -9.46
CA THR A 68 2.35 3.03 -9.58
C THR A 68 1.70 2.98 -8.22
N SER A 69 2.00 3.98 -7.39
CA SER A 69 1.40 4.11 -6.08
C SER A 69 -0.09 4.15 -6.36
N GLY A 70 -0.87 3.30 -5.69
CA GLY A 70 -2.29 3.09 -6.06
C GLY A 70 -3.13 4.37 -6.15
N ARG A 71 -2.59 5.49 -5.63
CA ARG A 71 -3.04 6.87 -5.78
C ARG A 71 -3.30 7.31 -7.22
N TYR A 72 -2.48 6.91 -8.20
CA TYR A 72 -2.67 7.34 -9.59
C TYR A 72 -3.82 6.61 -10.29
N LEU A 73 -4.14 5.40 -9.84
CA LEU A 73 -5.26 4.61 -10.36
C LEU A 73 -6.58 4.93 -9.64
N MET A 74 -6.56 5.71 -8.55
CA MET A 74 -7.78 6.11 -7.81
C MET A 74 -8.80 6.87 -8.66
N PRO A 75 -8.42 7.89 -9.47
CA PRO A 75 -9.40 8.60 -10.31
C PRO A 75 -10.06 7.68 -11.33
N PHE A 76 -9.27 6.78 -11.94
CA PHE A 76 -9.77 5.77 -12.86
C PHE A 76 -10.77 4.84 -12.17
N CYS A 77 -10.41 4.33 -10.99
CA CYS A 77 -11.29 3.51 -10.16
C CYS A 77 -12.61 4.22 -9.82
N LEU A 78 -12.56 5.49 -9.43
CA LEU A 78 -13.75 6.28 -9.12
C LEU A 78 -14.67 6.42 -10.34
N LEU A 79 -14.12 6.67 -11.51
CA LEU A 79 -14.91 6.75 -12.74
C LEU A 79 -15.49 5.40 -13.13
N PHE A 80 -14.72 4.32 -12.96
CA PHE A 80 -15.21 2.97 -13.21
C PHE A 80 -16.30 2.55 -12.22
N SER A 81 -16.31 3.14 -11.01
CA SER A 81 -17.32 2.85 -9.99
C SER A 81 -18.74 3.28 -10.37
N VAL A 82 -18.87 4.24 -11.30
CA VAL A 82 -20.16 4.69 -11.85
C VAL A 82 -20.94 3.56 -12.52
N TRP A 83 -20.26 2.51 -12.99
CA TRP A 83 -20.89 1.36 -13.63
C TRP A 83 -21.43 0.32 -12.65
N ILE A 84 -20.96 0.30 -11.41
CA ILE A 84 -21.37 -0.69 -10.39
C ILE A 84 -22.87 -0.63 -10.10
N PRO A 85 -23.51 0.55 -9.89
CA PRO A 85 -24.94 0.64 -9.66
C PRO A 85 -25.79 -0.02 -10.76
N PHE A 86 -25.43 0.16 -12.03
CA PHE A 86 -26.15 -0.45 -13.16
C PHE A 86 -26.13 -1.98 -13.08
N SER A 87 -24.98 -2.55 -12.74
CA SER A 87 -24.82 -3.98 -12.50
C SER A 87 -25.70 -4.47 -11.34
N LEU A 88 -25.70 -3.74 -10.23
CA LEU A 88 -26.49 -4.08 -9.05
C LEU A 88 -28.00 -4.03 -9.31
N VAL A 89 -28.48 -3.02 -10.04
CA VAL A 89 -29.90 -2.90 -10.42
C VAL A 89 -30.31 -4.11 -11.27
N PHE A 90 -29.53 -4.45 -12.29
CA PHE A 90 -29.84 -5.60 -13.15
C PHE A 90 -29.86 -6.93 -12.38
N ILE A 91 -28.87 -7.15 -11.50
CA ILE A 91 -28.80 -8.36 -10.66
C ILE A 91 -29.98 -8.39 -9.69
N TYR A 92 -30.36 -7.25 -9.12
CA TYR A 92 -31.52 -7.13 -8.24
C TYR A 92 -32.84 -7.46 -8.95
N GLU A 93 -33.06 -6.94 -10.15
CA GLU A 93 -34.24 -7.28 -10.95
C GLU A 93 -34.27 -8.76 -11.32
N SER A 94 -33.12 -9.34 -11.67
CA SER A 94 -32.97 -10.76 -11.94
C SER A 94 -33.24 -11.61 -10.68
N ALA A 95 -32.81 -11.15 -9.51
CA ALA A 95 -33.06 -11.75 -8.20
C ALA A 95 -34.53 -11.74 -7.78
N ARG A 96 -35.33 -10.79 -8.28
CA ARG A 96 -36.80 -10.81 -8.08
C ARG A 96 -37.45 -11.96 -8.84
N ARG A 97 -36.93 -12.31 -10.02
CA ARG A 97 -37.50 -13.33 -10.92
C ARG A 97 -36.99 -14.74 -10.65
N SER A 98 -35.76 -14.91 -10.13
CA SER A 98 -35.14 -16.22 -9.87
C SER A 98 -34.65 -16.38 -8.43
N LYS A 99 -34.96 -17.53 -7.81
CA LYS A 99 -34.47 -17.88 -6.46
C LYS A 99 -32.94 -17.97 -6.41
N THR A 100 -32.30 -18.51 -7.45
CA THR A 100 -30.84 -18.63 -7.52
C THR A 100 -30.16 -17.26 -7.55
N MET A 101 -30.72 -16.33 -8.33
CA MET A 101 -30.18 -14.96 -8.41
C MET A 101 -30.39 -14.19 -7.11
N ARG A 102 -31.42 -14.51 -6.32
CA ARG A 102 -31.65 -13.94 -4.99
C ARG A 102 -30.54 -14.31 -4.00
N TRP A 103 -30.12 -15.57 -3.99
CA TRP A 103 -28.98 -16.01 -3.20
C TRP A 103 -27.68 -15.33 -3.65
N LEU A 104 -27.44 -15.27 -4.96
CA LEU A 104 -26.26 -14.60 -5.52
C LEU A 104 -26.22 -13.12 -5.14
N PHE A 105 -27.35 -12.41 -5.25
CA PHE A 105 -27.45 -11.01 -4.85
C PHE A 105 -27.15 -10.83 -3.35
N GLY A 106 -27.72 -11.67 -2.49
CA GLY A 106 -27.43 -11.66 -1.05
C GLY A 106 -25.94 -11.86 -0.76
N LEU A 107 -25.29 -12.78 -1.47
CA LEU A 107 -23.84 -13.02 -1.36
C LEU A 107 -23.03 -11.80 -1.81
N ILE A 108 -23.38 -11.19 -2.95
CA ILE A 108 -22.70 -9.99 -3.46
C ILE A 108 -22.81 -8.84 -2.45
N VAL A 109 -24.00 -8.58 -1.93
CA VAL A 109 -24.24 -7.54 -0.91
C VAL A 109 -23.43 -7.82 0.35
N LEU A 110 -23.40 -9.07 0.82
CA LEU A 110 -22.60 -9.46 1.97
C LEU A 110 -21.11 -9.21 1.75
N ILE A 111 -20.56 -9.59 0.59
CA ILE A 111 -19.14 -9.37 0.28
C ILE A 111 -18.84 -7.87 0.20
N LEU A 112 -19.71 -7.06 -0.44
CA LEU A 112 -19.55 -5.61 -0.47
C LEU A 112 -19.55 -5.01 0.94
N PHE A 113 -20.42 -5.50 1.83
CA PHE A 113 -20.48 -5.06 3.22
C PHE A 113 -19.20 -5.42 3.97
N VAL A 114 -18.73 -6.67 3.84
CA VAL A 114 -17.47 -7.12 4.44
C VAL A 114 -16.29 -6.29 3.94
N GLN A 115 -16.25 -5.96 2.64
CA GLN A 115 -15.19 -5.13 2.07
C GLN A 115 -15.24 -3.69 2.60
N ALA A 116 -16.42 -3.07 2.66
CA ALA A 116 -16.59 -1.74 3.24
C ALA A 116 -16.14 -1.70 4.72
N PHE A 117 -16.53 -2.70 5.51
CA PHE A 117 -16.11 -2.82 6.92
C PHE A 117 -14.62 -3.12 7.05
N SER A 118 -14.05 -3.92 6.16
CA SER A 118 -12.63 -4.22 6.19
C SER A 118 -11.74 -3.00 5.98
N GLY A 119 -12.19 -2.05 5.15
CA GLY A 119 -11.54 -0.77 4.95
C GLY A 119 -11.56 0.11 6.20
N LEU A 120 -12.67 0.12 6.94
CA LEU A 120 -12.83 0.90 8.18
C LEU A 120 -12.00 0.34 9.34
N PHE A 121 -11.94 -0.98 9.46
CA PHE A 121 -11.29 -1.64 10.60
C PHE A 121 -9.87 -2.16 10.28
N HIS A 122 -9.33 -1.83 9.10
CA HIS A 122 -8.05 -2.33 8.60
C HIS A 122 -7.89 -3.86 8.82
N ILE A 123 -8.98 -4.61 8.64
CA ILE A 123 -9.03 -6.05 8.95
C ILE A 123 -8.08 -6.82 8.03
N PHE A 124 -7.99 -6.37 6.77
CA PHE A 124 -7.09 -6.91 5.76
C PHE A 124 -6.07 -5.83 5.35
N GLY A 125 -4.80 -6.02 5.71
CA GLY A 125 -3.70 -5.15 5.27
C GLY A 125 -2.54 -5.04 6.28
N PRO A 126 -1.36 -4.59 5.83
CA PRO A 126 -0.22 -4.33 6.71
C PRO A 126 -0.55 -3.14 7.63
N SER A 127 -0.88 -3.43 8.88
CA SER A 127 -1.01 -2.38 9.89
C SER A 127 0.34 -1.68 10.07
N ASN A 128 0.32 -0.34 9.92
CA ASN A 128 1.46 0.52 10.22
C ASN A 128 1.50 0.91 11.71
N ALA A 129 0.65 0.32 12.56
CA ALA A 129 0.61 0.60 14.00
C ALA A 129 1.97 0.38 14.67
N TYR A 130 2.71 -0.67 14.29
CA TYR A 130 4.04 -0.96 14.81
C TYR A 130 5.05 0.19 14.57
N ILE A 131 4.87 1.00 13.52
CA ILE A 131 5.70 2.18 13.24
C ILE A 131 5.40 3.29 14.27
N ALA A 132 4.12 3.51 14.55
CA ALA A 132 3.68 4.47 15.55
C ALA A 132 4.10 4.04 16.96
N GLU A 133 3.92 2.76 17.30
CA GLU A 133 4.38 2.16 18.56
C GLU A 133 5.89 2.32 18.74
N THR A 134 6.68 2.09 17.68
CA THR A 134 8.14 2.27 17.74
C THR A 134 8.50 3.73 18.00
N GLY A 135 7.89 4.68 17.28
CA GLY A 135 8.14 6.10 17.51
C GLY A 135 7.69 6.58 18.90
N LEU A 136 6.54 6.10 19.38
CA LEU A 136 6.08 6.37 20.74
C LEU A 136 7.04 5.78 21.78
N TRP A 137 7.52 4.55 21.59
CA TRP A 137 8.53 3.96 22.45
C TRP A 137 9.79 4.84 22.49
N ALA A 138 10.26 5.33 21.32
CA ALA A 138 11.40 6.23 21.21
C ALA A 138 11.20 7.52 22.00
N LYS A 139 10.00 8.09 21.95
CA LYS A 139 9.63 9.31 22.68
C LYS A 139 9.85 9.18 24.19
N TYR A 140 9.56 8.00 24.75
CA TYR A 140 9.63 7.76 26.20
C TYR A 140 10.96 7.18 26.69
N HIS A 141 11.70 6.44 25.83
CA HIS A 141 12.90 5.71 26.25
C HIS A 141 14.21 6.28 25.72
N VAL A 142 14.16 7.09 24.65
CA VAL A 142 15.37 7.70 24.09
C VAL A 142 15.53 9.12 24.66
N PRO A 143 16.69 9.48 25.24
CA PRO A 143 16.94 10.85 25.73
C PRO A 143 16.80 11.88 24.61
N LYS A 144 16.22 13.06 24.90
CA LYS A 144 15.94 14.08 23.87
C LYS A 144 17.19 14.53 23.09
N ASN A 145 18.35 14.55 23.75
CA ASN A 145 19.62 14.97 23.16
C ASN A 145 20.36 13.84 22.41
N ALA A 146 19.88 12.60 22.53
CA ALA A 146 20.49 11.46 21.85
C ALA A 146 20.23 11.53 20.33
N ARG A 147 21.24 11.19 19.54
CA ARG A 147 21.16 11.11 18.08
C ARG A 147 20.44 9.82 17.70
N LEU A 148 19.32 9.96 17.01
CA LEU A 148 18.48 8.84 16.56
C LEU A 148 18.55 8.72 15.05
N TYR A 149 18.93 7.53 14.56
CA TYR A 149 18.84 7.17 13.16
C TYR A 149 17.63 6.27 12.91
N THR A 150 16.93 6.51 11.79
CA THR A 150 15.91 5.60 11.28
C THR A 150 15.80 5.70 9.77
N ASN A 151 15.51 4.59 9.11
CA ASN A 151 15.18 4.56 7.68
C ASN A 151 13.69 4.86 7.39
N HIS A 152 12.89 5.22 8.41
CA HIS A 152 11.46 5.48 8.25
C HIS A 152 11.01 6.80 8.91
N ARG A 153 10.66 7.79 8.09
CA ARG A 153 10.31 9.16 8.53
C ARG A 153 9.22 9.23 9.60
N MET A 154 8.19 8.37 9.52
CA MET A 154 7.10 8.41 10.50
C MET A 154 7.57 8.07 11.92
N ILE A 155 8.65 7.30 12.09
CA ILE A 155 9.18 6.99 13.43
C ILE A 155 9.67 8.27 14.11
N LEU A 156 10.37 9.16 13.38
CA LEU A 156 10.80 10.46 13.89
C LEU A 156 9.60 11.35 14.25
N PHE A 157 8.57 11.34 13.41
CA PHE A 157 7.34 12.09 13.65
C PHE A 157 6.68 11.67 14.98
N TYR A 158 6.43 10.37 15.18
CA TYR A 158 5.85 9.86 16.43
C TYR A 158 6.79 9.99 17.64
N ALA A 159 8.10 9.96 17.42
CA ALA A 159 9.11 10.24 18.44
C ALA A 159 9.17 11.72 18.85
N ASN A 160 8.44 12.61 18.15
CA ASN A 160 8.52 14.06 18.28
C ASN A 160 9.96 14.58 18.10
N ARG A 161 10.65 14.09 17.05
CA ARG A 161 12.03 14.46 16.72
C ARG A 161 12.13 14.99 15.30
N LYS A 162 13.00 15.97 15.13
CA LYS A 162 13.45 16.39 13.81
C LYS A 162 14.57 15.46 13.34
N PRO A 163 14.70 15.20 12.03
CA PRO A 163 15.85 14.49 11.53
C PRO A 163 17.14 15.23 11.84
N TRP A 164 18.15 14.48 12.28
CA TRP A 164 19.46 15.02 12.62
C TRP A 164 20.21 15.54 11.38
N THR A 165 20.03 14.88 10.22
CA THR A 165 20.54 15.31 8.91
C THR A 165 19.44 15.21 7.86
N LYS A 166 19.52 16.03 6.79
CA LYS A 166 18.59 15.92 5.64
C LYS A 166 18.66 14.52 5.00
N GLU A 167 19.85 13.91 5.01
CA GLU A 167 20.12 12.54 4.53
C GLU A 167 19.42 11.44 5.35
N ALA A 168 19.29 11.62 6.67
CA ALA A 168 18.66 10.63 7.56
C ALA A 168 17.17 10.39 7.27
N VAL A 169 16.57 11.23 6.43
CA VAL A 169 15.15 11.18 6.08
C VAL A 169 14.94 10.96 4.58
N GLN A 170 15.94 11.25 3.73
CA GLN A 170 15.71 11.33 2.29
C GLN A 170 15.63 9.99 1.58
N ASN A 171 16.27 8.96 2.12
CA ASN A 171 16.30 7.64 1.50
C ASN A 171 15.53 6.65 2.38
N SER A 172 14.23 6.52 2.12
CA SER A 172 13.41 5.41 2.65
C SER A 172 13.87 4.04 2.15
N GLU A 173 14.83 4.03 1.21
CA GLU A 173 15.51 2.88 0.62
C GLU A 173 17.04 3.03 0.77
N LEU A 174 17.51 3.57 1.90
CA LEU A 174 18.95 3.54 2.20
C LEU A 174 19.36 2.08 2.35
N ASP A 175 20.05 1.59 1.33
CA ASP A 175 20.76 0.33 1.29
C ASP A 175 21.47 0.10 2.63
N LEU A 176 21.22 -1.04 3.27
CA LEU A 176 21.85 -1.42 4.54
C LEU A 176 23.38 -1.28 4.48
N TRP A 177 23.96 -1.35 3.28
CA TRP A 177 25.37 -1.12 2.97
C TRP A 177 25.87 0.31 3.23
N GLN A 178 25.05 1.35 3.02
CA GLN A 178 25.46 2.73 3.35
C GLN A 178 25.45 3.00 4.86
N PHE A 179 24.68 2.21 5.62
CA PHE A 179 24.64 2.29 7.07
C PHE A 179 25.98 1.84 7.68
N GLU A 180 26.65 0.82 7.13
CA GLU A 180 27.94 0.30 7.62
C GLU A 180 29.04 1.37 7.73
N LYS A 181 28.96 2.46 6.96
CA LYS A 181 29.98 3.53 7.00
C LYS A 181 29.69 4.66 7.99
N LYS A 182 28.46 4.77 8.54
CA LYS A 182 28.03 5.94 9.36
C LYS A 182 27.44 5.57 10.73
N TRP A 183 27.43 4.28 11.12
CA TRP A 183 26.80 3.79 12.36
C TRP A 183 27.52 4.19 13.67
N GLN A 184 28.64 4.91 13.65
CA GLN A 184 29.24 5.43 14.89
C GLN A 184 28.74 6.84 15.25
N GLN A 185 27.91 7.45 14.38
CA GLN A 185 27.50 8.85 14.54
C GLN A 185 26.22 9.03 15.37
N TYR A 186 25.47 7.95 15.63
CA TYR A 186 24.21 7.98 16.35
C TYR A 186 24.23 7.08 17.60
N ASP A 187 23.41 7.46 18.58
CA ASP A 187 23.29 6.76 19.86
C ASP A 187 22.23 5.66 19.81
N TYR A 188 21.21 5.82 18.96
CA TYR A 188 20.11 4.88 18.79
C TYR A 188 19.78 4.66 17.32
N TYR A 189 19.39 3.43 17.00
CA TYR A 189 19.06 2.97 15.66
C TYR A 189 17.71 2.30 15.64
N MET A 190 16.85 2.72 14.72
CA MET A 190 15.53 2.13 14.49
C MET A 190 15.38 1.77 13.01
N ILE A 191 15.66 0.51 12.70
CA ILE A 191 15.75 0.02 11.33
C ILE A 191 14.53 -0.83 11.01
N ARG A 192 13.71 -0.37 10.07
CA ARG A 192 12.61 -1.14 9.49
C ARG A 192 13.17 -2.11 8.44
N VAL A 193 12.71 -3.36 8.52
CA VAL A 193 13.02 -4.41 7.55
C VAL A 193 11.75 -5.13 7.13
N PHE A 194 11.66 -5.41 5.83
CA PHE A 194 10.53 -6.10 5.23
C PHE A 194 10.68 -7.61 5.33
N LYS A 195 9.55 -8.32 5.28
CA LYS A 195 9.55 -9.79 5.28
C LYS A 195 10.34 -10.32 4.07
N GLY A 196 11.36 -11.15 4.33
CA GLY A 196 12.20 -11.76 3.29
C GLY A 196 13.49 -11.00 2.97
N GLU A 197 13.65 -9.80 3.51
CA GLU A 197 14.96 -9.12 3.52
C GLU A 197 15.87 -9.76 4.58
N ILE A 198 17.18 -9.68 4.36
CA ILE A 198 18.19 -10.17 5.30
C ILE A 198 17.96 -9.49 6.64
N ALA A 199 17.76 -10.30 7.69
CA ALA A 199 17.48 -9.79 9.01
C ALA A 199 18.67 -8.95 9.50
N PRO A 200 18.43 -7.71 9.98
CA PRO A 200 19.40 -6.88 10.67
C PRO A 200 20.12 -7.64 11.78
N GLU A 201 19.46 -8.62 12.41
CA GLU A 201 20.07 -9.42 13.47
C GLU A 201 21.40 -10.03 13.01
N ASP A 202 21.50 -10.57 11.80
CA ASP A 202 22.73 -11.22 11.34
C ASP A 202 23.86 -10.24 10.99
N VAL A 203 23.52 -9.01 10.59
CA VAL A 203 24.48 -7.96 10.18
C VAL A 203 24.86 -7.06 11.36
N PHE A 204 23.90 -6.67 12.19
CA PHE A 204 24.06 -5.71 13.28
C PHE A 204 24.40 -6.34 14.63
N LEU A 205 24.03 -7.60 14.91
CA LEU A 205 24.53 -8.28 16.12
C LEU A 205 26.03 -8.60 16.00
N ARG A 206 26.58 -8.63 14.78
CA ARG A 206 28.02 -8.80 14.53
C ARG A 206 28.82 -7.52 14.71
N GLN A 207 28.19 -6.35 14.72
CA GLN A 207 28.88 -5.07 14.90
C GLN A 207 29.12 -4.82 16.39
N GLU A 208 30.39 -4.72 16.79
CA GLU A 208 30.76 -4.41 18.16
C GLU A 208 30.21 -3.03 18.58
N GLY A 209 29.67 -2.94 19.80
CA GLY A 209 29.14 -1.70 20.34
C GLY A 209 27.68 -1.39 19.98
N LEU A 210 26.94 -2.29 19.32
CA LEU A 210 25.47 -2.21 19.21
C LEU A 210 24.80 -3.19 20.16
N VAL A 211 23.92 -2.68 21.02
CA VAL A 211 23.14 -3.46 21.98
C VAL A 211 21.69 -3.49 21.54
N PHE A 212 21.18 -4.68 21.22
CA PHE A 212 19.77 -4.87 20.91
C PHE A 212 18.88 -4.49 22.10
N GLN A 213 17.82 -3.74 21.84
CA GLN A 213 16.88 -3.27 22.85
C GLN A 213 15.51 -3.94 22.70
N LYS A 214 14.93 -3.87 21.50
CA LYS A 214 13.56 -4.33 21.25
C LYS A 214 13.29 -4.52 19.76
N VAL A 215 12.30 -5.35 19.45
CA VAL A 215 11.73 -5.48 18.10
C VAL A 215 10.23 -5.24 18.12
N PHE A 216 9.74 -4.44 17.17
CA PHE A 216 8.31 -4.28 16.88
C PHE A 216 8.01 -4.98 15.56
N LYS A 217 6.87 -5.68 15.46
CA LYS A 217 6.52 -6.45 14.26
C LYS A 217 5.07 -6.25 13.86
N ASN A 218 4.78 -6.30 12.56
CA ASN A 218 3.41 -6.31 12.06
C ASN A 218 2.96 -7.74 11.69
N ARG A 219 1.66 -7.90 11.43
CA ARG A 219 1.07 -9.18 11.00
C ARG A 219 1.62 -9.68 9.66
N SER A 220 2.07 -8.76 8.80
CA SER A 220 2.67 -9.07 7.50
C SER A 220 4.12 -9.54 7.57
N GLY A 221 4.73 -9.59 8.77
CA GLY A 221 6.10 -10.05 8.97
C GLY A 221 7.18 -8.98 8.85
N ASN A 222 6.82 -7.72 8.62
CA ASN A 222 7.75 -6.60 8.69
C ASN A 222 8.13 -6.34 10.15
N LYS A 223 9.38 -5.95 10.38
CA LYS A 223 9.94 -5.73 11.71
C LYS A 223 10.64 -4.38 11.78
N ILE A 224 10.66 -3.76 12.95
CA ILE A 224 11.55 -2.65 13.28
C ILE A 224 12.42 -3.10 14.44
N PHE A 225 13.73 -3.09 14.22
CA PHE A 225 14.73 -3.41 15.22
C PHE A 225 15.25 -2.14 15.86
N ILE A 226 15.40 -2.17 17.17
CA ILE A 226 15.94 -1.08 17.96
C ILE A 226 17.28 -1.50 18.55
N PHE A 227 18.32 -0.73 18.24
CA PHE A 227 19.64 -0.89 18.82
C PHE A 227 20.07 0.41 19.51
N LYS A 228 20.88 0.25 20.55
CA LYS A 228 21.57 1.34 21.25
C LYS A 228 23.07 1.19 21.00
N HIS A 229 23.73 2.28 20.66
CA HIS A 229 25.19 2.30 20.63
C HIS A 229 25.71 2.39 22.07
N ASP A 230 26.56 1.43 22.45
CA ASP A 230 27.26 1.44 23.72
C ASP A 230 28.72 1.82 23.49
N ALA A 231 29.03 3.09 23.75
CA ALA A 231 30.37 3.65 23.61
C ALA A 231 31.37 3.09 24.65
N ALA A 232 30.92 2.28 25.61
CA ALA A 232 31.75 1.70 26.68
C ALA A 232 32.55 0.45 26.26
N LYS A 233 32.32 -0.11 25.05
CA LYS A 233 33.09 -1.24 24.49
C LYS A 233 34.16 -0.78 23.49
N LYS A 234 34.96 0.21 23.86
CA LYS A 234 36.21 0.54 23.15
C LYS A 234 37.39 -0.16 23.81
#